data_AF-A0A2X3J5C3-F1
#
_entry.id   AF-A0A2X3J5C3-F1
#
_cell.length_a   1.000
_cell.length_b   1.000
_cell.length_c   1.000
_cell.angle_alpha   90.00
_cell.angle_beta   90.00
_cell.angle_gamma   90.00
#
_symmetry.space_group_name_H-M   'P 1'
#
loop_
_entity.id
_entity.type
_entity.pdbx_description
1 polymer ?
#
loop_
_entity_poly.entity_id
_entity_poly.type
_entity_poly.pdbx_seq_one_letter_code
_entity_poly.pdbx_strand_id
1 'polypeptide(L)'
;MKKCLLALLIPSFLAHGNNPTASNMLNGLPDDFKQYFYNSEIITQINLNDKKLFDASVSISNGEQVKLVQIIADSGEIDVAKTRQWEAILREGMAIGECVNNCLNGLMKVDFNLERSQVNIYTRQYETEKSPKGVHHTAR
;
A
#
# COMPACT_ATOMS: atom_id res chain seq x y z
N MET A 1 -3.61 -42.32 -41.20
CA MET A 1 -4.05 -42.52 -39.80
C MET A 1 -2.88 -42.21 -38.87
N LYS A 2 -2.98 -41.15 -38.06
CA LYS A 2 -2.43 -41.01 -36.68
C LYS A 2 -2.55 -39.54 -36.29
N LYS A 3 -3.51 -39.24 -35.41
CA LYS A 3 -3.72 -37.94 -34.79
C LYS A 3 -2.81 -37.91 -33.55
N CYS A 4 -1.78 -37.06 -33.55
CA CYS A 4 -1.03 -36.76 -32.32
C CYS A 4 -1.84 -35.74 -31.52
N LEU A 5 -2.56 -36.21 -30.51
CA LEU A 5 -3.04 -35.34 -29.43
C LEU A 5 -1.81 -34.87 -28.64
N LEU A 6 -1.41 -33.61 -28.82
CA LEU A 6 -0.44 -32.95 -27.96
C LEU A 6 -1.23 -32.35 -26.78
N ALA A 7 -1.26 -33.06 -25.65
CA ALA A 7 -1.80 -32.52 -24.40
C ALA A 7 -0.80 -31.49 -23.85
N LEU A 8 -1.15 -30.20 -23.96
CA LEU A 8 -0.38 -29.10 -23.41
C LEU A 8 -0.59 -29.10 -21.87
N LEU A 9 0.31 -29.74 -21.12
CA LEU A 9 0.42 -29.56 -19.68
C LEU A 9 0.99 -28.17 -19.43
N ILE A 10 0.11 -27.19 -19.18
CA ILE A 10 0.50 -25.85 -18.77
C ILE A 10 1.01 -25.96 -17.34
N PRO A 11 2.29 -25.67 -17.04
CA PRO A 11 2.76 -25.57 -15.68
C PRO A 11 2.01 -24.40 -15.03
N SER A 12 1.27 -24.69 -13.96
CA SER A 12 0.77 -23.63 -13.09
C SER A 12 1.98 -22.95 -12.45
N PHE A 13 2.47 -21.88 -13.09
CA PHE A 13 3.42 -20.98 -12.45
C PHE A 13 2.71 -20.37 -11.25
N LEU A 14 2.98 -20.92 -10.06
CA LEU A 14 2.72 -20.24 -8.81
C LEU A 14 3.66 -19.04 -8.77
N ALA A 15 3.19 -17.92 -9.30
CA ALA A 15 3.79 -16.62 -9.07
C ALA A 15 3.74 -16.37 -7.55
N HIS A 16 4.83 -16.68 -6.86
CA HIS A 16 5.03 -16.21 -5.50
C HIS A 16 5.13 -14.70 -5.63
N GLY A 17 4.05 -14.00 -5.26
CA GLY A 17 4.05 -12.55 -5.20
C GLY A 17 5.06 -12.15 -4.14
N ASN A 18 6.20 -11.61 -4.59
CA ASN A 18 7.18 -10.98 -3.72
C ASN A 18 6.55 -9.67 -3.22
N ASN A 19 5.60 -9.77 -2.30
CA ASN A 19 5.00 -8.61 -1.68
C ASN A 19 6.11 -7.91 -0.88
N PRO A 20 6.44 -6.64 -1.16
CA PRO A 20 7.41 -5.93 -0.35
C PRO A 20 6.83 -5.78 1.05
N THR A 21 7.37 -6.51 2.01
CA THR A 21 7.14 -6.33 3.45
C THR A 21 8.15 -5.31 3.98
N ALA A 22 7.90 -4.63 5.11
CA ALA A 22 8.88 -3.68 5.64
C ALA A 22 10.20 -4.36 6.04
N SER A 23 10.18 -5.67 6.31
CA SER A 23 11.39 -6.49 6.50
C SER A 23 12.36 -6.38 5.32
N ASN A 24 11.85 -6.28 4.08
CA ASN A 24 12.71 -6.10 2.90
C ASN A 24 13.38 -4.72 2.85
N MET A 25 12.81 -3.72 3.53
CA MET A 25 13.34 -2.36 3.55
C MET A 25 14.44 -2.19 4.60
N LEU A 26 14.45 -3.05 5.62
CA LEU A 26 15.44 -3.05 6.68
C LEU A 26 16.60 -4.02 6.39
N ASN A 27 16.65 -4.57 5.18
CA ASN A 27 17.74 -5.41 4.71
C ASN A 27 19.07 -4.65 4.78
N GLY A 28 20.04 -5.21 5.52
CA GLY A 28 21.35 -4.60 5.75
C GLY A 28 21.53 -3.96 7.14
N LEU A 29 20.46 -3.81 7.92
CA LEU A 29 20.56 -3.43 9.34
C LEU A 29 20.80 -4.67 10.23
N PRO A 30 21.63 -4.57 11.29
CA PRO A 30 21.70 -5.58 12.33
C PRO A 30 20.33 -5.87 12.95
N ASP A 31 20.04 -7.14 13.29
CA ASP A 31 18.69 -7.55 13.72
C ASP A 31 18.24 -6.87 15.02
N ASP A 32 19.17 -6.62 15.94
CA ASP A 32 18.96 -5.81 17.14
C ASP A 32 18.58 -4.36 16.81
N PHE A 33 19.12 -3.80 15.73
CA PHE A 33 18.78 -2.45 15.27
C PHE A 33 17.36 -2.36 14.67
N LYS A 34 16.93 -3.41 13.96
CA LYS A 34 15.57 -3.49 13.39
C LYS A 34 14.50 -3.45 14.49
N GLN A 35 14.77 -4.09 15.63
CA GLN A 35 13.84 -4.15 16.76
C GLN A 35 13.56 -2.78 17.39
N TYR A 36 14.51 -1.85 17.34
CA TYR A 36 14.26 -0.47 17.78
C TYR A 36 13.33 0.28 16.83
N PHE A 37 13.47 0.06 15.51
CA PHE A 37 12.58 0.68 14.52
C PHE A 37 11.15 0.17 14.61
N TYR A 38 10.93 -1.12 14.89
CA TYR A 38 9.58 -1.69 14.97
C TYR A 38 8.76 -1.19 16.17
N ASN A 39 9.40 -0.62 17.18
CA ASN A 39 8.74 -0.03 18.34
C ASN A 39 8.88 1.49 18.42
N SER A 40 9.49 2.10 17.39
CA SER A 40 9.65 3.55 17.33
C SER A 40 8.49 4.19 16.58
N GLU A 41 8.12 5.37 17.06
CA GLU A 41 7.22 6.27 16.36
C GLU A 41 8.00 7.04 15.29
N ILE A 42 7.50 7.00 14.06
CA ILE A 42 8.12 7.64 12.91
C ILE A 42 7.17 8.70 12.38
N ILE A 43 7.70 9.90 12.16
CA ILE A 43 6.94 10.97 11.50
C ILE A 43 6.92 10.71 10.01
N THR A 44 5.72 10.55 9.45
CA THR A 44 5.50 10.16 8.07
C THR A 44 4.46 11.06 7.41
N GLN A 45 4.61 11.25 6.10
CA GLN A 45 3.54 11.78 5.27
C GLN A 45 2.65 10.62 4.81
N ILE A 46 1.34 10.75 5.04
CA ILE A 46 0.34 9.78 4.60
C ILE A 46 -0.30 10.29 3.31
N ASN A 47 -0.30 9.46 2.28
CA ASN A 47 -0.94 9.75 0.99
C ASN A 47 -2.06 8.75 0.70
N LEU A 48 -3.15 9.22 0.11
CA LEU A 48 -4.24 8.42 -0.41
C LEU A 48 -4.35 8.65 -1.93
N ASN A 49 -4.15 7.61 -2.73
CA ASN A 49 -4.19 7.68 -4.20
C ASN A 49 -3.30 8.82 -4.75
N ASP A 50 -2.04 8.89 -4.27
CA ASP A 50 -1.05 9.94 -4.59
C ASP A 50 -1.39 11.38 -4.11
N LYS A 51 -2.51 11.60 -3.41
CA LYS A 51 -2.84 12.90 -2.79
C LYS A 51 -2.46 12.89 -1.32
N LYS A 52 -1.96 14.01 -0.80
CA LYS A 52 -1.60 14.08 0.62
C LYS A 52 -2.88 14.00 1.45
N LEU A 53 -2.86 13.14 2.46
CA LEU A 53 -3.95 13.02 3.42
C LEU A 53 -3.64 13.86 4.66
N PHE A 54 -2.54 13.53 5.34
CA PHE A 54 -2.01 14.28 6.50
C PHE A 54 -0.56 13.86 6.80
N ASP A 55 0.13 14.67 7.60
CA ASP A 55 1.36 14.25 8.28
C ASP A 55 1.00 13.63 9.63
N ALA A 56 1.70 12.56 10.02
CA ALA A 56 1.37 11.79 11.21
C ALA A 56 2.59 11.10 11.84
N SER A 57 2.52 10.85 13.15
CA SER A 57 3.33 9.83 13.79
C SER A 57 2.67 8.46 13.62
N VAL A 58 3.44 7.48 13.16
CA VAL A 58 3.00 6.09 12.99
C VAL A 58 3.97 5.14 13.67
N SER A 59 3.46 3.99 14.11
CA SER A 59 4.30 2.85 14.53
C SER A 59 4.27 1.74 13.48
N ILE A 60 5.38 1.01 13.36
CA ILE A 60 5.52 -0.12 12.43
C ILE A 60 5.61 -1.42 13.22
N SER A 61 4.47 -2.01 13.55
CA SER A 61 4.42 -3.22 14.38
C SER A 61 4.98 -4.44 13.62
N ASN A 62 6.05 -5.03 14.17
CA ASN A 62 6.75 -6.21 13.63
C ASN A 62 7.15 -6.12 12.14
N GLY A 63 7.26 -4.90 11.59
CA GLY A 63 7.60 -4.72 10.16
C GLY A 63 6.47 -5.06 9.19
N GLU A 64 5.26 -5.31 9.69
CA GLU A 64 4.17 -5.83 8.87
C GLU A 64 2.98 -4.90 8.83
N GLN A 65 2.79 -4.05 9.84
CA GLN A 65 1.61 -3.20 9.95
C GLN A 65 1.96 -1.76 10.30
N VAL A 66 1.36 -0.81 9.59
CA VAL A 66 1.37 0.62 9.93
C VAL A 66 0.19 0.92 10.82
N LYS A 67 0.43 1.57 11.96
CA LYS A 67 -0.63 2.05 12.85
C LYS A 67 -0.47 3.54 13.12
N LEU A 68 -1.54 4.29 12.97
CA LEU A 68 -1.57 5.72 13.30
C LEU A 68 -1.55 5.92 14.82
N VAL A 69 -0.56 6.67 15.29
CA VAL A 69 -0.49 7.13 16.67
C VAL A 69 -1.18 8.48 16.79
N GLN A 70 -0.69 9.47 16.05
CA GLN A 70 -1.21 10.84 16.08
C GLN A 70 -1.12 11.52 14.72
N ILE A 71 -2.11 12.35 14.41
CA ILE A 71 -2.05 13.29 13.29
C ILE A 71 -1.29 14.53 13.75
N ILE A 72 -0.35 15.01 12.93
CA ILE A 72 0.46 16.20 13.18
C ILE A 72 -0.08 17.40 12.40
N ALA A 73 -0.42 17.21 11.13
CA ALA A 73 -0.95 18.26 10.28
C ALA A 73 -1.88 17.69 9.21
N ASP A 74 -3.09 18.25 9.10
CA ASP A 74 -4.02 17.94 8.00
C ASP A 74 -3.58 18.64 6.71
N SER A 75 -3.76 17.98 5.56
CA SER A 75 -3.48 18.58 4.26
C SER A 75 -4.60 19.50 3.77
N GLY A 76 -5.85 19.20 4.12
CA GLY A 76 -7.04 19.82 3.52
C GLY A 76 -7.28 19.49 2.04
N GLU A 77 -6.48 18.61 1.41
CA GLU A 77 -6.64 18.24 -0.02
C GLU A 77 -7.78 17.23 -0.24
N ILE A 78 -8.17 16.52 0.83
CA ILE A 78 -9.17 15.46 0.83
C ILE A 78 -10.34 15.87 1.73
N ASP A 79 -11.56 15.53 1.32
CA ASP A 79 -12.78 15.80 2.09
C ASP A 79 -12.71 15.24 3.52
N VAL A 80 -13.22 16.01 4.49
CA VAL A 80 -13.14 15.72 5.93
C VAL A 80 -13.75 14.37 6.29
N ALA A 81 -14.85 13.95 5.65
CA ALA A 81 -15.46 12.66 5.95
C ALA A 81 -14.54 11.51 5.50
N LYS A 82 -13.93 11.64 4.32
CA LYS A 82 -12.95 10.67 3.82
C LYS A 82 -11.68 10.67 4.68
N THR A 83 -11.20 11.83 5.12
CA THR A 83 -10.05 11.93 6.03
C THR A 83 -10.29 11.20 7.35
N ARG A 84 -11.45 11.44 8.01
CA ARG A 84 -11.83 10.74 9.25
C ARG A 84 -11.98 9.24 9.07
N GLN A 85 -12.52 8.81 7.93
CA GLN A 85 -12.65 7.40 7.60
C GLN A 85 -11.30 6.70 7.55
N TRP A 86 -10.31 7.29 6.85
CA TRP A 86 -8.97 6.72 6.77
C TRP A 86 -8.19 6.83 8.07
N GLU A 87 -8.41 7.89 8.86
CA GLU A 87 -7.89 7.97 10.23
C GLU A 87 -8.33 6.75 11.06
N ALA A 88 -9.63 6.43 11.06
CA ALA A 88 -10.16 5.31 11.84
C ALA A 88 -9.53 3.97 11.45
N ILE A 89 -9.41 3.70 10.14
CA ILE A 89 -8.80 2.46 9.62
C ILE A 89 -7.31 2.39 10.02
N LEU A 90 -6.57 3.49 9.86
CA LEU A 90 -5.16 3.56 10.23
C LEU A 90 -4.94 3.36 11.74
N ARG A 91 -5.89 3.77 12.59
CA ARG A 91 -5.84 3.51 14.04
C ARG A 91 -6.05 2.04 14.39
N GLU A 92 -6.81 1.30 13.60
CA GLU A 92 -6.94 -0.15 13.76
C GLU A 92 -5.66 -0.88 13.34
N GLY A 93 -4.94 -0.32 12.37
CA GLY A 93 -3.69 -0.85 11.82
C GLY A 93 -3.91 -1.46 10.44
N MET A 94 -2.97 -1.23 9.53
CA MET A 94 -3.03 -1.75 8.17
C MET A 94 -1.78 -2.53 7.81
N ALA A 95 -1.97 -3.72 7.24
CA ALA A 95 -0.88 -4.51 6.71
C ALA A 95 -0.18 -3.80 5.54
N ILE A 96 1.14 -3.81 5.55
CA ILE A 96 2.01 -3.33 4.46
C ILE A 96 2.03 -4.38 3.36
N GLY A 97 1.95 -3.93 2.11
CA GLY A 97 1.88 -4.77 0.92
C GLY A 97 0.48 -4.80 0.30
N GLU A 98 0.25 -5.80 -0.54
CA GLU A 98 -1.05 -6.02 -1.20
C GLU A 98 -2.11 -6.43 -0.17
N CYS A 99 -3.31 -5.88 -0.32
CA CYS A 99 -4.47 -6.29 0.46
C CYS A 99 -5.07 -7.57 -0.11
N VAL A 100 -5.04 -8.65 0.68
CA VAL A 100 -5.53 -9.96 0.26
C VAL A 100 -6.88 -10.32 0.91
N ASN A 101 -7.12 -9.86 2.13
CA ASN A 101 -8.32 -10.17 2.91
C ASN A 101 -8.94 -8.91 3.51
N ASN A 102 -10.27 -8.86 3.61
CA ASN A 102 -11.01 -7.77 4.27
C ASN A 102 -10.61 -6.36 3.78
N CYS A 103 -10.49 -6.18 2.47
CA CYS A 103 -10.06 -4.93 1.85
C CYS A 103 -11.15 -3.84 1.89
N LEU A 104 -11.30 -3.25 3.07
CA LEU A 104 -12.23 -2.17 3.36
C LEU A 104 -11.98 -0.97 2.44
N ASN A 105 -13.05 -0.29 2.06
CA ASN A 105 -13.00 0.95 1.27
C ASN A 105 -12.23 0.84 -0.05
N GLY A 106 -12.21 -0.38 -0.60
CA GLY A 106 -11.52 -0.68 -1.85
C GLY A 106 -10.00 -0.57 -1.73
N LEU A 107 -9.44 -0.73 -0.53
CA LEU A 107 -7.99 -0.84 -0.32
C LEU A 107 -7.41 -1.89 -1.26
N MET A 108 -6.31 -1.54 -1.91
CA MET A 108 -5.57 -2.44 -2.80
C MET A 108 -4.19 -2.72 -2.22
N LYS A 109 -3.49 -1.68 -1.77
CA LYS A 109 -2.11 -1.79 -1.30
C LYS A 109 -1.78 -0.69 -0.31
N VAL A 110 -0.95 -1.03 0.67
CA VAL A 110 -0.23 -0.05 1.49
C VAL A 110 1.26 -0.19 1.17
N ASP A 111 1.89 0.90 0.75
CA ASP A 111 3.33 0.94 0.50
C ASP A 111 4.00 1.84 1.53
N PHE A 112 5.02 1.33 2.19
CA PHE A 112 5.84 2.12 3.10
C PHE A 112 7.16 2.44 2.40
N ASN A 113 7.56 3.71 2.41
CA ASN A 113 8.86 4.15 1.91
C ASN A 113 9.61 4.86 3.03
N LEU A 114 10.61 4.18 3.58
CA LEU A 114 11.37 4.67 4.72
C LEU A 114 12.27 5.85 4.34
N GLU A 115 12.90 5.80 3.16
CA GLU A 115 13.80 6.86 2.69
C GLU A 115 13.10 8.21 2.56
N ARG A 116 11.84 8.21 2.11
CA ARG A 116 11.01 9.42 1.99
C ARG A 116 10.10 9.67 3.19
N SER A 117 10.12 8.78 4.17
CA SER A 117 9.19 8.76 5.30
C SER A 117 7.71 8.89 4.86
N GLN A 118 7.29 8.01 3.95
CA GLN A 118 5.96 8.05 3.34
C GLN A 118 5.21 6.74 3.53
N VAL A 119 3.91 6.85 3.76
CA VAL A 119 2.94 5.74 3.65
C VAL A 119 1.98 6.08 2.52
N ASN A 120 1.96 5.28 1.47
CA ASN A 120 1.06 5.45 0.34
C ASN A 120 -0.04 4.39 0.40
N ILE A 121 -1.29 4.86 0.42
CA ILE A 121 -2.49 4.05 0.44
C ILE A 121 -3.12 4.09 -0.94
N TYR A 122 -3.22 2.93 -1.58
CA TYR A 122 -3.84 2.79 -2.89
C TYR A 122 -5.18 2.10 -2.76
N THR A 123 -6.19 2.68 -3.39
CA THR A 123 -7.56 2.14 -3.46
C THR A 123 -7.96 1.91 -4.92
N ARG A 124 -9.05 1.18 -5.17
CA ARG A 124 -9.58 1.02 -6.55
C ARG A 124 -9.90 2.35 -7.26
N GLN A 125 -10.12 3.44 -6.51
CA GLN A 125 -10.30 4.77 -7.10
C GLN A 125 -9.03 5.25 -7.84
N TYR A 126 -7.85 4.81 -7.38
CA TYR A 126 -6.57 5.16 -7.97
C TYR A 126 -6.49 4.83 -9.47
N GLU A 127 -6.87 3.61 -9.85
CA GLU A 127 -6.84 3.17 -11.25
C GLU A 127 -7.79 3.99 -12.11
N THR A 128 -8.94 4.38 -11.56
CA THR A 128 -9.93 5.21 -12.27
C THR A 128 -9.44 6.64 -12.45
N GLU A 129 -8.71 7.18 -11.48
CA GLU A 129 -8.10 8.52 -11.56
C GLU A 129 -6.90 8.55 -12.51
N LYS A 130 -6.14 7.46 -12.62
CA LYS A 130 -5.00 7.34 -13.54
C LYS A 130 -5.35 6.91 -14.96
N SER A 131 -6.48 6.24 -15.17
CA SER A 131 -6.89 5.83 -16.52
C SER A 131 -7.29 7.07 -17.32
N PRO A 132 -6.66 7.36 -18.48
CA PRO A 132 -7.01 8.51 -19.30
C PRO A 132 -8.49 8.38 -19.69
N LYS A 133 -9.33 9.35 -19.27
CA LYS A 133 -10.70 9.44 -19.75
C LYS A 133 -10.66 9.56 -21.27
N GLY A 134 -11.02 8.48 -21.96
CA GLY A 134 -11.28 8.35 -23.40
C GLY A 134 -10.60 9.38 -24.30
N VAL A 135 -9.44 9.02 -24.87
CA VAL A 135 -9.02 9.64 -26.13
C VAL A 135 -10.03 9.18 -27.19
N HIS A 136 -11.07 9.97 -27.42
CA HIS A 136 -11.88 9.87 -28.63
C HIS A 136 -10.94 10.17 -29.81
N HIS A 137 -10.38 9.12 -30.42
CA HIS A 137 -9.82 9.21 -31.76
C HIS A 137 -11.00 9.44 -32.72
N THR A 138 -11.35 10.70 -32.98
CA THR A 138 -12.08 11.03 -34.20
C THR A 138 -11.09 10.90 -35.36
N ALA A 139 -11.12 9.74 -36.01
CA ALA A 139 -10.47 9.56 -37.30
C ALA A 139 -11.06 10.58 -38.28
N ARG A 140 -10.20 11.39 -38.89
CA ARG A 140 -10.52 12.28 -40.00
C ARG A 140 -9.86 11.73 -41.26
#